data_AF-A0AAJ7J0F7-F1
#
_entry.id   AF-A0AAJ7J0F7-F1
#
_cell.length_a   1.000
_cell.length_b   1.000
_cell.length_c   1.000
_cell.angle_alpha   90.00
_cell.angle_beta   90.00
_cell.angle_gamma   90.00
#
_symmetry.space_group_name_H-M   'P 1'
#
loop_
_entity.id
_entity.type
_entity.pdbx_description
1 polymer ?
#
loop_
_entity_poly.entity_id
_entity_poly.type
_entity_poly.pdbx_seq_one_letter_code
_entity_poly.pdbx_strand_id
1 'polypeptide(L)'
;MPRITFGALIWWQGTKPDKIKSKLESLQHTALKRVLSAFRYSPTKALEAILATLPIAYRIEEAAIRTAKLLHDGGRWSPIDQGHSTINLIKETVPNNEPHLLMLMEAPSDRITPTYHLSNKCKTHIPSRSEWKSKTCTPYSKWITWYTDGSKDEEGNTGCAWLTGLPLRGSNEYLGNTTTVYQAEIMALIRCTEYMIHKDIKEVKIVIFTDSQAAIKALSKPMITSTLTLKCNELLNKLATKNRYLTICWSPGHVGIPGSEKADRIAKEAMKKVKPEQEPWVPISFTTFKMEIKKVHPEQIKAAMEGVRVDKQKK
;
A
#
# COMPACT_ATOMS: atom_id res chain seq x y z
N MET A 1 3.02 -11.54 22.21
CA MET A 1 4.19 -11.73 21.33
C MET A 1 4.85 -10.41 20.82
N PRO A 2 4.99 -9.30 21.59
CA PRO A 2 5.93 -8.22 21.21
C PRO A 2 7.37 -8.40 21.72
N ARG A 3 7.57 -9.04 22.89
CA ARG A 3 8.89 -9.09 23.54
C ARG A 3 9.93 -9.92 22.78
N ILE A 4 9.54 -11.06 22.23
CA ILE A 4 10.48 -11.98 21.58
C ILE A 4 10.94 -11.52 20.19
N THR A 5 10.21 -10.63 19.53
CA THR A 5 10.61 -10.06 18.23
C THR A 5 11.29 -8.70 18.40
N PHE A 6 11.47 -8.24 19.63
CA PHE A 6 12.17 -6.99 19.90
C PHE A 6 13.63 -7.11 19.49
N GLY A 7 14.13 -6.11 18.76
CA GLY A 7 15.49 -6.12 18.22
C GLY A 7 15.76 -7.25 17.22
N ALA A 8 14.73 -7.90 16.65
CA ALA A 8 14.90 -9.03 15.71
C ALA A 8 15.90 -8.71 14.59
N LEU A 9 15.91 -7.47 14.09
CA LEU A 9 16.89 -7.00 13.11
C LEU A 9 18.35 -7.28 13.49
N ILE A 10 18.68 -7.27 14.78
CA ILE A 10 20.03 -7.45 15.31
C ILE A 10 20.41 -8.95 15.35
N TRP A 11 19.49 -9.83 15.74
CA TRP A 11 19.82 -11.21 16.11
C TRP A 11 19.12 -12.29 15.28
N TRP A 12 18.32 -11.94 14.26
CA TRP A 12 17.59 -12.91 13.44
C TRP A 12 18.52 -13.94 12.78
N GLN A 13 19.75 -13.59 12.39
CA GLN A 13 20.70 -14.55 11.83
C GLN A 13 21.03 -15.69 12.82
N GLY A 14 20.95 -15.39 14.13
CA GLY A 14 21.08 -16.38 15.19
C GLY A 14 19.95 -17.41 15.22
N THR A 15 18.87 -17.25 14.45
CA THR A 15 17.82 -18.27 14.32
C THR A 15 18.14 -19.32 13.25
N LYS A 16 19.19 -19.12 12.44
CA LYS A 16 19.59 -20.06 11.37
C LYS A 16 20.11 -21.42 11.91
N PRO A 17 20.91 -21.48 13.00
CA PRO A 17 21.36 -22.76 13.54
C PRO A 17 20.22 -23.62 14.12
N ASP A 18 20.19 -24.91 13.78
CA ASP A 18 19.12 -25.85 14.16
C ASP A 18 18.90 -25.95 15.68
N LYS A 19 19.99 -25.81 16.47
CA LYS A 19 19.92 -25.83 17.94
C LYS A 19 19.05 -24.69 18.49
N ILE A 20 19.15 -23.49 17.92
CA ILE A 20 18.38 -22.32 18.36
C ILE A 20 16.96 -22.43 17.82
N LYS A 21 16.81 -22.84 16.55
CA LYS A 21 15.50 -23.10 15.93
C LYS A 21 14.67 -24.09 16.76
N SER A 22 15.26 -25.20 17.21
CA SER A 22 14.59 -26.21 18.05
C SER A 22 14.11 -25.66 19.39
N LYS A 23 14.89 -24.76 20.02
CA LYS A 23 14.50 -24.10 21.27
C LYS A 23 13.32 -23.15 21.06
N LEU A 24 13.36 -22.39 19.96
CA LEU A 24 12.28 -21.48 19.56
C LEU A 24 10.99 -22.25 19.24
N GLU A 25 11.08 -23.37 18.53
CA GLU A 25 9.95 -24.27 18.28
C GLU A 25 9.36 -24.84 19.57
N SER A 26 10.21 -25.22 20.53
CA SER A 26 9.77 -25.72 21.85
C SER A 26 8.99 -24.65 22.64
N LEU A 27 9.45 -23.39 22.57
CA LEU A 27 8.76 -22.26 23.19
C LEU A 27 7.40 -22.01 22.53
N GLN A 28 7.37 -21.95 21.19
CA GLN A 28 6.13 -21.76 20.45
C GLN A 28 5.16 -22.91 20.70
N HIS A 29 5.61 -24.16 20.66
CA HIS A 29 4.81 -25.35 20.95
C HIS A 29 4.14 -25.27 22.33
N THR A 30 4.86 -24.79 23.35
CA THR A 30 4.28 -24.57 24.69
C THR A 30 3.16 -23.54 24.67
N ALA A 31 3.31 -22.45 23.91
CA ALA A 31 2.28 -21.44 23.75
C ALA A 31 1.06 -21.97 22.97
N LEU A 32 1.29 -22.67 21.84
CA LEU A 32 0.23 -23.22 20.99
C LEU A 32 -0.64 -24.21 21.76
N LYS A 33 -0.04 -25.10 22.57
CA LYS A 33 -0.80 -26.04 23.40
C LYS A 33 -1.71 -25.34 24.40
N ARG A 34 -1.25 -24.24 25.01
CA ARG A 34 -2.07 -23.47 25.95
C ARG A 34 -3.22 -22.76 25.26
N VAL A 35 -3.00 -22.22 24.06
CA VAL A 35 -4.04 -21.54 23.28
C VAL A 35 -5.11 -22.52 22.81
N LEU A 36 -4.72 -23.71 22.32
CA LEU A 36 -5.63 -24.71 21.77
C LEU A 36 -6.13 -25.72 22.81
N SER A 37 -5.67 -25.65 24.07
CA SER A 37 -5.87 -26.70 25.07
C SER A 37 -5.51 -28.11 24.54
N ALA A 38 -4.46 -28.20 23.73
CA ALA A 38 -4.11 -29.40 23.00
C ALA A 38 -3.30 -30.40 23.87
N PHE A 39 -3.40 -31.70 23.53
CA PHE A 39 -2.66 -32.76 24.23
C PHE A 39 -1.14 -32.53 24.20
N ARG A 40 -0.45 -33.05 25.21
CA ARG A 40 1.01 -32.89 25.39
C ARG A 40 1.83 -33.25 24.15
N TYR A 41 1.39 -34.28 23.43
CA TYR A 41 2.09 -34.87 22.27
C TYR A 41 1.56 -34.39 20.92
N SER A 42 0.69 -33.38 20.90
CA SER A 42 0.13 -32.86 19.65
C SER A 42 1.24 -32.28 18.76
N PRO A 43 1.37 -32.70 17.48
CA PRO A 43 2.45 -32.21 16.61
C PRO A 43 2.41 -30.69 16.43
N THR A 44 3.56 -30.01 16.58
CA THR A 44 3.65 -28.53 16.46
C THR A 44 3.09 -28.02 15.14
N LYS A 45 3.45 -28.66 14.02
CA LYS A 45 2.97 -28.27 12.68
C LYS A 45 1.44 -28.34 12.55
N ALA A 46 0.80 -29.29 13.23
CA ALA A 46 -0.66 -29.39 13.24
C ALA A 46 -1.29 -28.22 14.02
N LEU A 47 -0.72 -27.89 15.18
CA LEU A 47 -1.17 -26.75 15.97
C LEU A 47 -0.98 -25.41 15.24
N GLU A 48 0.13 -25.28 14.51
CA GLU A 48 0.42 -24.12 13.66
C GLU A 48 -0.61 -23.95 12.54
N ALA A 49 -0.95 -25.05 11.85
CA ALA A 49 -1.95 -25.05 10.80
C ALA A 49 -3.34 -24.67 11.33
N ILE A 50 -3.76 -25.23 12.48
CA ILE A 50 -5.05 -24.91 13.10
C ILE A 50 -5.16 -23.42 13.44
N LEU A 51 -4.08 -22.82 13.95
CA LEU A 51 -4.05 -21.39 14.30
C LEU A 51 -3.65 -20.46 13.15
N ALA A 52 -3.46 -21.00 11.94
CA ALA A 52 -2.92 -20.27 10.79
C ALA A 52 -1.69 -19.41 11.16
N THR A 53 -0.78 -19.97 11.96
CA THR A 53 0.41 -19.27 12.46
C THR A 53 1.68 -19.85 11.87
N LEU A 54 2.55 -18.97 11.39
CA LEU A 54 3.90 -19.34 10.97
C LEU A 54 4.77 -19.73 12.17
N PRO A 55 5.75 -20.64 11.94
CA PRO A 55 6.83 -20.89 12.88
C PRO A 55 7.53 -19.60 13.31
N ILE A 56 7.92 -19.54 14.58
CA ILE A 56 8.40 -18.32 15.23
C ILE A 56 9.71 -17.81 14.62
N ALA A 57 10.57 -18.70 14.12
CA ALA A 57 11.81 -18.31 13.44
C ALA A 57 11.51 -17.43 12.22
N TYR A 58 10.52 -17.82 11.41
CA TYR A 58 10.08 -17.03 10.26
C TYR A 58 9.40 -15.72 10.66
N ARG A 59 8.69 -15.68 11.79
CA ARG A 59 8.15 -14.40 12.32
C ARG A 59 9.25 -13.45 12.77
N ILE A 60 10.37 -13.96 13.28
CA ILE A 60 11.54 -13.16 13.68
C ILE A 60 12.22 -12.60 12.44
N GLU A 61 12.40 -13.42 11.41
CA GLU A 61 12.93 -13.01 10.10
C GLU A 61 12.03 -11.97 9.42
N GLU A 62 10.71 -12.21 9.36
CA GLU A 62 9.70 -11.25 8.90
C GLU A 62 9.79 -9.91 9.66
N ALA A 63 9.98 -9.94 10.98
CA ALA A 63 10.13 -8.74 11.79
C ALA A 63 11.45 -8.00 11.46
N ALA A 64 12.55 -8.74 11.29
CA ALA A 64 13.84 -8.18 10.89
C ALA A 64 13.74 -7.47 9.54
N ILE A 65 13.24 -8.14 8.50
CA ILE A 65 13.08 -7.58 7.13
C ILE A 65 12.21 -6.30 7.16
N ARG A 66 11.13 -6.30 7.94
CA ARG A 66 10.26 -5.12 8.09
C ARG A 66 10.95 -3.94 8.75
N THR A 67 11.66 -4.19 9.86
CA THR A 67 12.42 -3.13 10.54
C THR A 67 13.52 -2.60 9.63
N ALA A 68 14.17 -3.49 8.89
CA ALA A 68 15.13 -3.17 7.86
C ALA A 68 14.55 -2.18 6.82
N LYS A 69 13.44 -2.53 6.15
CA LYS A 69 12.79 -1.64 5.18
C LYS A 69 12.43 -0.29 5.78
N LEU A 70 11.93 -0.25 7.01
CA LEU A 70 11.60 1.02 7.69
C LEU A 70 12.81 1.92 7.93
N LEU A 71 13.97 1.34 8.28
CA LEU A 71 15.20 2.10 8.48
C LEU A 71 15.77 2.60 7.15
N HIS A 72 15.75 1.74 6.14
CA HIS A 72 16.17 2.08 4.77
C HIS A 72 15.35 3.23 4.21
N ASP A 73 14.01 3.11 4.23
CA ASP A 73 13.08 4.12 3.72
C ASP A 73 13.16 5.43 4.50
N GLY A 74 13.49 5.36 5.78
CA GLY A 74 13.68 6.54 6.63
C GLY A 74 15.03 7.24 6.45
N GLY A 75 15.95 6.70 5.64
CA GLY A 75 17.33 7.19 5.52
C GLY A 75 18.12 7.08 6.83
N ARG A 76 17.70 6.19 7.73
CA ARG A 76 18.31 5.99 9.07
C ARG A 76 19.23 4.78 9.12
N TRP A 77 19.46 4.13 7.99
CA TRP A 77 20.42 3.05 7.86
C TRP A 77 21.81 3.62 7.58
N SER A 78 22.74 3.41 8.51
CA SER A 78 24.16 3.72 8.32
C SER A 78 24.89 2.39 8.20
N PRO A 79 25.42 2.03 7.01
CA PRO A 79 26.29 0.87 6.90
C PRO A 79 27.56 1.18 7.68
N ILE A 80 27.85 0.38 8.70
CA ILE A 80 29.12 0.43 9.42
C ILE A 80 29.74 -0.95 9.21
N ASP A 81 31.01 -0.98 8.81
CA ASP A 81 31.78 -2.21 8.54
C ASP A 81 32.08 -3.06 9.78
N GLN A 82 31.37 -2.82 10.89
CA GLN A 82 31.49 -3.56 12.13
C GLN A 82 30.10 -3.87 12.72
N GLY A 83 29.98 -5.08 13.30
CA GLY A 83 28.79 -5.52 14.03
C GLY A 83 27.56 -5.74 13.14
N HIS A 84 26.36 -5.60 13.71
CA HIS A 84 25.08 -5.92 13.07
C HIS A 84 24.64 -4.94 11.95
N SER A 85 25.39 -3.86 11.78
CA SER A 85 25.29 -2.88 10.69
C SER A 85 25.98 -3.33 9.39
N THR A 86 26.69 -4.47 9.43
CA THR A 86 27.26 -5.15 8.24
C THR A 86 26.24 -5.88 7.40
N ILE A 87 25.01 -6.08 7.92
CA ILE A 87 23.92 -6.70 7.17
C ILE A 87 23.69 -5.85 5.91
N ASN A 88 24.05 -6.39 4.75
CA ASN A 88 23.57 -5.84 3.50
C ASN A 88 22.08 -6.15 3.40
N LEU A 89 21.27 -5.26 3.98
CA LEU A 89 19.83 -5.40 4.20
C LEU A 89 19.10 -6.06 3.04
N ILE A 90 19.47 -5.64 1.83
CA ILE A 90 18.82 -5.99 0.58
C ILE A 90 19.30 -7.37 0.08
N LYS A 91 20.58 -7.69 0.22
CA LYS A 91 21.18 -8.94 -0.31
C LYS A 91 21.21 -10.10 0.68
N GLU A 92 21.21 -9.84 1.98
CA GLU A 92 21.36 -10.88 3.01
C GLU A 92 20.05 -11.30 3.67
N THR A 93 19.05 -10.40 3.70
CA THR A 93 17.73 -10.70 4.31
C THR A 93 16.71 -11.19 3.30
N VAL A 94 16.88 -10.87 2.01
CA VAL A 94 16.02 -11.39 0.94
C VAL A 94 16.70 -12.63 0.36
N PRO A 95 16.06 -13.80 0.41
CA PRO A 95 16.56 -15.00 -0.25
C PRO A 95 16.76 -14.74 -1.76
N ASN A 96 17.87 -15.22 -2.33
CA ASN A 96 18.23 -15.00 -3.76
C ASN A 96 17.15 -15.50 -4.75
N ASN A 97 16.23 -16.34 -4.31
CA ASN A 97 15.10 -16.85 -5.08
C ASN A 97 13.86 -15.94 -5.06
N GLU A 98 13.92 -14.76 -4.42
CA GLU A 98 12.79 -13.83 -4.29
C GLU A 98 13.07 -12.47 -4.98
N PRO A 99 13.20 -12.43 -6.32
CA PRO A 99 13.53 -11.19 -7.05
C PRO A 99 12.45 -10.11 -6.92
N HIS A 100 11.18 -10.50 -6.72
CA HIS A 100 10.09 -9.55 -6.49
C HIS A 100 10.25 -8.83 -5.14
N LEU A 101 10.63 -9.54 -4.07
CA LEU A 101 10.85 -8.91 -2.77
C LEU A 101 12.08 -7.99 -2.79
N LEU A 102 13.11 -8.36 -3.55
CA LEU A 102 14.29 -7.53 -3.78
C LEU A 102 13.91 -6.22 -4.47
N MET A 103 13.13 -6.28 -5.54
CA MET A 103 12.58 -5.11 -6.23
C MET A 103 11.81 -4.19 -5.25
N LEU A 104 10.97 -4.75 -4.38
CA LEU A 104 10.21 -3.95 -3.40
C LEU A 104 11.08 -3.32 -2.31
N MET A 105 12.19 -3.97 -1.93
CA MET A 105 13.16 -3.44 -0.98
C MET A 105 13.86 -2.21 -1.55
N GLU A 106 14.33 -2.30 -2.81
CA GLU A 106 15.05 -1.25 -3.52
C GLU A 106 14.14 -0.10 -3.99
N ALA A 107 12.86 -0.39 -4.23
CA ALA A 107 11.91 0.59 -4.71
C ALA A 107 11.67 1.77 -3.74
N PRO A 108 11.40 2.97 -4.27
CA PRO A 108 11.04 4.14 -3.47
C PRO A 108 9.84 3.86 -2.56
N SER A 109 9.87 4.36 -1.34
CA SER A 109 8.77 4.22 -0.38
C SER A 109 7.76 5.33 -0.53
N ASP A 110 6.47 4.99 -0.41
CA ASP A 110 5.44 6.02 -0.20
C ASP A 110 5.52 6.60 1.22
N ARG A 111 6.16 5.91 2.17
CA ARG A 111 6.23 6.40 3.55
C ARG A 111 7.30 7.50 3.66
N ILE A 112 6.93 8.62 4.26
CA ILE A 112 7.85 9.72 4.60
C ILE A 112 7.84 10.02 6.10
N THR A 113 8.87 10.75 6.55
CA THR A 113 8.84 11.44 7.83
C THR A 113 7.60 12.34 7.89
N PRO A 114 6.85 12.35 9.00
CA PRO A 114 5.65 13.18 9.11
C PRO A 114 5.94 14.66 8.78
N THR A 115 5.26 15.16 7.75
CA THR A 115 5.35 16.55 7.29
C THR A 115 4.06 17.27 7.66
N TYR A 116 4.18 18.45 8.25
CA TYR A 116 3.04 19.25 8.68
C TYR A 116 2.69 20.31 7.63
N HIS A 117 1.41 20.41 7.28
CA HIS A 117 0.86 21.48 6.47
C HIS A 117 -0.32 22.09 7.22
N LEU A 118 -0.17 23.34 7.66
CA LEU A 118 -1.16 24.00 8.50
C LEU A 118 -2.16 24.84 7.70
N SER A 119 -1.87 25.08 6.42
CA SER A 119 -2.69 25.90 5.53
C SER A 119 -2.96 25.17 4.21
N ASN A 120 -4.20 24.73 4.03
CA ASN A 120 -4.68 24.21 2.76
C ASN A 120 -5.59 25.24 2.09
N LYS A 121 -5.21 25.62 0.86
CA LYS A 121 -6.03 26.49 0.01
C LYS A 121 -7.17 25.71 -0.64
N CYS A 122 -6.97 24.42 -0.88
CA CYS A 122 -8.00 23.49 -1.32
C CYS A 122 -8.91 23.13 -0.14
N LYS A 123 -10.23 23.21 -0.36
CA LYS A 123 -11.22 22.74 0.61
C LYS A 123 -11.57 21.28 0.37
N THR A 124 -11.86 20.55 1.43
CA THR A 124 -12.41 19.20 1.36
C THR A 124 -13.86 19.22 1.86
N HIS A 125 -14.72 18.44 1.22
CA HIS A 125 -16.13 18.34 1.59
C HIS A 125 -16.61 16.89 1.51
N ILE A 126 -17.12 16.37 2.62
CA ILE A 126 -17.81 15.08 2.67
C ILE A 126 -19.25 15.39 3.09
N PRO A 127 -20.24 15.31 2.17
CA PRO A 127 -21.62 15.60 2.50
C PRO A 127 -22.17 14.56 3.50
N SER A 128 -23.03 15.02 4.39
CA SER A 128 -23.81 14.17 5.28
C SER A 128 -24.82 13.33 4.48
N ARG A 129 -25.31 12.25 5.11
CA ARG A 129 -26.30 11.37 4.49
C ARG A 129 -27.58 12.10 4.08
N SER A 130 -27.98 13.10 4.87
CA SER A 130 -29.16 13.94 4.63
C SER A 130 -28.96 14.81 3.40
N GLU A 131 -27.82 15.51 3.30
CA GLU A 131 -27.46 16.36 2.16
C GLU A 131 -27.36 15.59 0.84
N TRP A 132 -26.90 14.33 0.91
CA TRP A 132 -26.88 13.44 -0.24
C TRP A 132 -28.28 13.05 -0.71
N LYS A 133 -29.15 12.63 0.22
CA LYS A 133 -30.50 12.16 -0.09
C LYS A 133 -31.40 13.24 -0.67
N SER A 134 -31.24 14.48 -0.22
CA SER A 134 -32.00 15.63 -0.74
C SER A 134 -31.56 16.04 -2.16
N LYS A 135 -30.56 15.36 -2.76
CA LYS A 135 -29.94 15.72 -4.06
C LYS A 135 -29.45 17.17 -4.10
N THR A 136 -29.29 17.82 -2.94
CA THR A 136 -28.73 19.17 -2.81
C THR A 136 -27.20 19.16 -2.83
N CYS A 137 -26.57 18.26 -3.60
CA CYS A 137 -25.21 18.44 -4.11
C CYS A 137 -25.17 19.56 -5.19
N THR A 138 -26.02 20.57 -5.02
CA THR A 138 -26.24 21.73 -5.85
C THR A 138 -25.26 22.90 -5.65
N PRO A 139 -24.36 22.99 -4.64
CA PRO A 139 -23.50 24.17 -4.53
C PRO A 139 -22.51 24.26 -5.69
N TYR A 140 -22.29 23.15 -6.41
CA TYR A 140 -21.34 23.05 -7.50
C TYR A 140 -21.98 23.06 -8.91
N SER A 141 -23.29 23.27 -9.03
CA SER A 141 -23.99 23.25 -10.33
C SER A 141 -23.40 24.22 -11.37
N LYS A 142 -22.79 25.32 -10.93
CA LYS A 142 -22.12 26.33 -11.78
C LYS A 142 -20.59 26.22 -11.77
N TRP A 143 -20.03 25.15 -11.21
CA TRP A 143 -18.59 24.96 -11.07
C TRP A 143 -18.09 24.03 -12.17
N ILE A 144 -16.84 24.25 -12.59
CA ILE A 144 -16.16 23.29 -13.46
C ILE A 144 -15.98 22.02 -12.66
N THR A 145 -16.58 20.95 -13.17
CA THR A 145 -16.63 19.66 -12.50
C THR A 145 -15.60 18.73 -13.10
N TRP A 146 -14.92 17.99 -12.24
CA TRP A 146 -14.03 16.89 -12.59
C TRP A 146 -14.41 15.65 -11.79
N TYR A 147 -14.16 14.48 -12.36
CA TYR A 147 -14.33 13.18 -11.70
C TYR A 147 -13.01 12.43 -11.75
N THR A 148 -12.68 11.75 -10.65
CA THR A 148 -11.48 10.93 -10.52
C THR A 148 -11.83 9.60 -9.86
N ASP A 149 -11.13 8.55 -10.24
CA ASP A 149 -11.35 7.20 -9.70
C ASP A 149 -10.08 6.34 -9.80
N GLY A 150 -9.91 5.42 -8.86
CA GLY A 150 -8.83 4.46 -8.80
C GLY A 150 -9.35 3.03 -8.62
N SER A 151 -9.04 2.14 -9.56
CA SER A 151 -9.50 0.75 -9.55
C SER A 151 -8.34 -0.22 -9.40
N LYS A 152 -8.60 -1.36 -8.75
CA LYS A 152 -7.70 -2.51 -8.67
C LYS A 152 -8.49 -3.80 -8.95
N ASP A 153 -7.96 -4.68 -9.78
CA ASP A 153 -8.58 -5.97 -10.06
C ASP A 153 -8.09 -7.08 -9.10
N GLU A 154 -8.63 -8.29 -9.28
CA GLU A 154 -8.32 -9.47 -8.46
C GLU A 154 -6.88 -9.97 -8.69
N GLU A 155 -6.31 -9.76 -9.88
CA GLU A 155 -4.92 -10.09 -10.20
C GLU A 155 -3.91 -9.07 -9.63
N GLY A 156 -4.42 -7.95 -9.12
CA GLY A 156 -3.67 -6.89 -8.51
C GLY A 156 -3.30 -5.73 -9.43
N ASN A 157 -3.62 -5.83 -10.73
CA ASN A 157 -3.42 -4.74 -11.68
C ASN A 157 -4.23 -3.52 -11.21
N THR A 158 -3.59 -2.35 -11.24
CA THR A 158 -4.18 -1.13 -10.70
C THR A 158 -4.18 -0.04 -11.77
N GLY A 159 -5.24 0.75 -11.85
CA GLY A 159 -5.37 1.85 -12.79
C GLY A 159 -6.07 3.05 -12.18
N CYS A 160 -5.84 4.24 -12.73
CA CYS A 160 -6.57 5.45 -12.34
C CYS A 160 -7.12 6.19 -13.55
N ALA A 161 -8.13 7.03 -13.30
CA ALA A 161 -8.76 7.86 -14.31
C ALA A 161 -9.10 9.26 -13.81
N TRP A 162 -9.14 10.20 -14.74
CA TRP A 162 -9.61 11.56 -14.48
C TRP A 162 -10.34 12.09 -15.72
N LEU A 163 -11.48 12.75 -15.53
CA LEU A 163 -12.27 13.33 -16.62
C LEU A 163 -12.99 14.61 -16.23
N THR A 164 -13.23 15.47 -17.22
CA THR A 164 -14.12 16.62 -17.10
C THR A 164 -15.58 16.17 -16.95
N GLY A 165 -16.40 16.98 -16.28
CA GLY A 165 -17.84 16.73 -16.12
C GLY A 165 -18.64 16.91 -17.42
N LEU A 166 -18.31 17.94 -18.22
CA LEU A 166 -18.89 18.15 -19.55
C LEU A 166 -17.84 18.83 -20.47
N PRO A 167 -17.55 18.28 -21.67
CA PRO A 167 -17.92 16.94 -22.12
C PRO A 167 -17.25 15.89 -21.22
N LEU A 168 -17.86 14.72 -21.01
CA LEU A 168 -17.30 13.64 -20.19
C LEU A 168 -16.05 13.02 -20.86
N ARG A 169 -14.95 13.75 -20.94
CA ARG A 169 -13.70 13.39 -21.62
C ARG A 169 -12.57 13.40 -20.61
N GLY A 170 -11.70 12.41 -20.72
CA GLY A 170 -10.63 12.22 -19.77
C GLY A 170 -9.63 11.20 -20.25
N SER A 171 -8.68 10.91 -19.38
CA SER A 171 -7.58 10.00 -19.63
C SER A 171 -7.45 9.02 -18.47
N ASN A 172 -6.64 8.00 -18.67
CA ASN A 172 -6.32 7.00 -17.67
C ASN A 172 -4.86 6.58 -17.74
N GLU A 173 -4.40 5.99 -16.66
CA GLU A 173 -3.04 5.52 -16.50
C GLU A 173 -3.03 4.18 -15.76
N TYR A 174 -2.18 3.28 -16.25
CA TYR A 174 -1.90 2.01 -15.60
C TYR A 174 -0.83 2.22 -14.51
N LEU A 175 -1.08 1.74 -13.30
CA LEU A 175 -0.28 2.01 -12.10
C LEU A 175 0.45 0.77 -11.56
N GLY A 176 0.32 -0.38 -12.23
CA GLY A 176 1.07 -1.59 -11.92
C GLY A 176 0.36 -2.51 -10.94
N ASN A 177 1.00 -3.62 -10.59
CA ASN A 177 0.42 -4.63 -9.69
C ASN A 177 0.67 -4.34 -8.19
N THR A 178 1.69 -3.52 -7.89
CA THR A 178 2.15 -3.23 -6.52
C THR A 178 1.38 -2.08 -5.86
N THR A 179 0.65 -1.29 -6.65
CA THR A 179 -0.11 -0.13 -6.20
C THR A 179 -1.36 -0.55 -5.42
N THR A 180 -1.65 0.14 -4.32
CA THR A 180 -2.90 -0.08 -3.55
C THR A 180 -4.06 0.72 -4.13
N VAL A 181 -5.31 0.30 -3.87
CA VAL A 181 -6.51 1.07 -4.24
C VAL A 181 -6.42 2.51 -3.72
N TYR A 182 -6.00 2.70 -2.47
CA TYR A 182 -5.79 4.03 -1.91
C TYR A 182 -4.78 4.88 -2.70
N GLN A 183 -3.65 4.28 -3.12
CA GLN A 183 -2.68 5.00 -3.93
C GLN A 183 -3.22 5.31 -5.33
N ALA A 184 -4.04 4.43 -5.91
CA ALA A 184 -4.70 4.67 -7.19
C ALA A 184 -5.61 5.89 -7.13
N GLU A 185 -6.40 6.03 -6.06
CA GLU A 185 -7.26 7.19 -5.80
C GLU A 185 -6.46 8.50 -5.69
N ILE A 186 -5.37 8.48 -4.92
CA ILE A 186 -4.48 9.65 -4.80
C ILE A 186 -3.81 9.98 -6.14
N MET A 187 -3.39 8.96 -6.90
CA MET A 187 -2.82 9.14 -8.24
C MET A 187 -3.85 9.72 -9.22
N ALA A 188 -5.11 9.32 -9.15
CA ALA A 188 -6.20 9.89 -9.95
C ALA A 188 -6.31 11.42 -9.70
N LEU A 189 -6.29 11.84 -8.43
CA LEU A 189 -6.28 13.25 -8.04
C LEU A 189 -5.02 13.99 -8.51
N ILE A 190 -3.84 13.37 -8.39
CA ILE A 190 -2.57 13.92 -8.89
C ILE A 190 -2.66 14.19 -10.39
N ARG A 191 -3.05 13.18 -11.19
CA ARG A 191 -3.11 13.32 -12.66
C ARG A 191 -4.18 14.29 -13.11
N CYS A 192 -5.34 14.30 -12.45
CA CYS A 192 -6.37 15.30 -12.66
C CYS A 192 -5.83 16.71 -12.44
N THR A 193 -5.12 16.93 -11.33
CA THR A 193 -4.57 18.24 -10.97
C THR A 193 -3.42 18.66 -11.90
N GLU A 194 -2.51 17.75 -12.24
CA GLU A 194 -1.44 17.97 -13.23
C GLU A 194 -2.03 18.36 -14.59
N TYR A 195 -3.06 17.65 -15.04
CA TYR A 195 -3.76 17.96 -16.29
C TYR A 195 -4.37 19.36 -16.28
N MET A 196 -5.07 19.74 -15.20
CA MET A 196 -5.66 21.07 -15.06
C MET A 196 -4.61 22.18 -15.05
N ILE A 197 -3.49 21.96 -14.35
CA ILE A 197 -2.35 22.90 -14.33
C ILE A 197 -1.75 23.04 -15.75
N HIS A 198 -1.55 21.91 -16.44
CA HIS A 198 -0.99 21.90 -17.79
C HIS A 198 -1.90 22.59 -18.83
N LYS A 199 -3.23 22.45 -18.68
CA LYS A 199 -4.21 23.17 -19.51
C LYS A 199 -4.42 24.64 -19.09
N ASP A 200 -3.65 25.14 -18.12
CA ASP A 200 -3.73 26.48 -17.55
C ASP A 200 -5.16 26.90 -17.15
N ILE A 201 -5.91 25.98 -16.53
CA ILE A 201 -7.24 26.30 -16.00
C ILE A 201 -7.10 27.27 -14.82
N LYS A 202 -7.67 28.47 -14.95
CA LYS A 202 -7.53 29.58 -14.01
C LYS A 202 -8.81 30.40 -13.87
N GLU A 203 -8.88 31.18 -12.79
CA GLU A 203 -9.97 32.14 -12.49
C GLU A 203 -11.38 31.54 -12.37
N VAL A 204 -11.47 30.22 -12.23
CA VAL A 204 -12.74 29.49 -12.17
C VAL A 204 -13.00 28.91 -10.78
N LYS A 205 -14.21 28.41 -10.58
CA LYS A 205 -14.59 27.59 -9.42
C LYS A 205 -14.55 26.12 -9.86
N ILE A 206 -13.77 25.29 -9.15
CA ILE A 206 -13.52 23.90 -9.52
C ILE A 206 -13.97 22.97 -8.39
N VAL A 207 -14.73 21.94 -8.75
CA VAL A 207 -15.01 20.80 -7.88
C VAL A 207 -14.41 19.54 -8.51
N ILE A 208 -13.69 18.76 -7.71
CA ILE A 208 -13.19 17.44 -8.07
C ILE A 208 -13.97 16.42 -7.23
N PHE A 209 -14.72 15.55 -7.90
CA PHE A 209 -15.43 14.45 -7.27
C PHE A 209 -14.56 13.19 -7.24
N THR A 210 -14.47 12.57 -6.06
CA THR A 210 -13.84 11.26 -5.81
C THR A 210 -14.76 10.47 -4.88
N ASP A 211 -14.80 9.16 -5.02
CA ASP A 211 -15.50 8.27 -4.10
C ASP A 211 -14.64 7.82 -2.90
N SER A 212 -13.36 8.20 -2.92
CA SER A 212 -12.41 7.87 -1.86
C SER A 212 -12.48 8.83 -0.69
N GLN A 213 -13.33 8.50 0.30
CA GLN A 213 -13.29 9.19 1.59
C GLN A 213 -11.92 9.10 2.27
N ALA A 214 -11.17 8.02 2.01
CA ALA A 214 -9.83 7.85 2.55
C ALA A 214 -8.86 8.91 1.99
N ALA A 215 -8.89 9.18 0.69
CA ALA A 215 -8.09 10.24 0.07
C ALA A 215 -8.44 11.62 0.64
N ILE A 216 -9.74 11.93 0.75
CA ILE A 216 -10.20 13.21 1.31
C ILE A 216 -9.74 13.38 2.77
N LYS A 217 -9.91 12.35 3.60
CA LYS A 217 -9.48 12.37 5.01
C LYS A 217 -7.96 12.46 5.16
N ALA A 218 -7.20 11.95 4.20
CA ALA A 218 -5.74 12.07 4.21
C ALA A 218 -5.30 13.49 3.87
N LEU A 219 -5.92 14.12 2.87
CA LEU A 219 -5.67 15.50 2.45
C LEU A 219 -6.19 16.54 3.45
N SER A 220 -7.16 16.20 4.28
CA SER A 220 -7.70 17.12 5.31
C SER A 220 -6.90 17.14 6.60
N LYS A 221 -5.98 16.18 6.82
CA LYS A 221 -5.20 16.07 8.06
C LYS A 221 -3.98 16.99 8.00
N PRO A 222 -3.65 17.75 9.06
CA PRO A 222 -2.48 18.63 9.05
C PRO A 222 -1.15 17.87 8.96
N MET A 223 -1.12 16.59 9.32
CA MET A 223 0.09 15.76 9.29
C MET A 223 -0.02 14.72 8.16
N ILE A 224 0.92 14.75 7.21
CA ILE A 224 1.03 13.80 6.10
C ILE A 224 2.24 12.90 6.31
N THR A 225 2.06 11.60 6.06
CA THR A 225 3.12 10.58 6.13
C THR A 225 3.30 9.81 4.82
N SER A 226 2.65 10.24 3.74
CA SER A 226 2.69 9.63 2.41
C SER A 226 3.25 10.62 1.38
N THR A 227 4.25 10.19 0.61
CA THR A 227 4.86 10.96 -0.49
C THR A 227 3.81 11.37 -1.51
N LEU A 228 2.95 10.43 -1.93
CA LEU A 228 1.91 10.70 -2.91
C LEU A 228 0.87 11.67 -2.36
N THR A 229 0.47 11.51 -1.10
CA THR A 229 -0.49 12.42 -0.46
C THR A 229 0.10 13.83 -0.35
N LEU A 230 1.38 13.94 -0.02
CA LEU A 230 2.09 15.23 0.04
C LEU A 230 2.14 15.89 -1.34
N LYS A 231 2.58 15.14 -2.37
CA LYS A 231 2.60 15.61 -3.76
C LYS A 231 1.22 16.07 -4.23
N CYS A 232 0.17 15.29 -3.92
CA CYS A 232 -1.20 15.64 -4.23
C CYS A 232 -1.60 16.97 -3.57
N ASN A 233 -1.32 17.12 -2.27
CA ASN A 233 -1.62 18.34 -1.53
C ASN A 233 -0.89 19.57 -2.10
N GLU A 234 0.39 19.45 -2.45
CA GLU A 234 1.19 20.52 -3.06
C GLU A 234 0.62 20.95 -4.42
N LEU A 235 0.29 19.98 -5.27
CA LEU A 235 -0.30 20.24 -6.59
C LEU A 235 -1.68 20.91 -6.45
N LEU A 236 -2.52 20.45 -5.53
CA LEU A 236 -3.83 21.05 -5.27
C LEU A 236 -3.68 22.49 -4.76
N ASN A 237 -2.74 22.75 -3.86
CA ASN A 237 -2.45 24.09 -3.37
C ASN A 237 -1.91 25.00 -4.49
N LYS A 238 -1.09 24.46 -5.40
CA LYS A 238 -0.63 25.16 -6.61
C LYS A 238 -1.77 25.46 -7.56
N LEU A 239 -2.70 24.53 -7.79
CA LEU A 239 -3.87 24.78 -8.62
C LEU A 239 -4.80 25.83 -7.97
N ALA A 240 -4.95 25.78 -6.64
CA ALA A 240 -5.76 26.72 -5.87
C ALA A 240 -5.18 28.15 -5.83
N THR A 241 -3.88 28.37 -6.12
CA THR A 241 -3.36 29.75 -6.21
C THR A 241 -3.86 30.49 -7.44
N LYS A 242 -4.17 29.78 -8.53
CA LYS A 242 -4.68 30.33 -9.78
C LYS A 242 -6.21 30.34 -9.88
N ASN A 243 -6.90 29.70 -8.92
CA ASN A 243 -8.35 29.48 -8.99
C ASN A 243 -9.04 29.95 -7.71
N ARG A 244 -10.13 30.70 -7.86
CA ARG A 244 -10.79 31.39 -6.76
C ARG A 244 -11.32 30.42 -5.70
N TYR A 245 -11.84 29.27 -6.13
CA TYR A 245 -12.31 28.22 -5.24
C TYR A 245 -11.99 26.84 -5.83
N LEU A 246 -11.27 26.02 -5.07
CA LEU A 246 -11.01 24.62 -5.38
C LEU A 246 -11.55 23.75 -4.25
N THR A 247 -12.40 22.78 -4.57
CA THR A 247 -12.95 21.84 -3.59
C THR A 247 -12.84 20.40 -4.07
N ILE A 248 -12.37 19.51 -3.21
CA ILE A 248 -12.51 18.07 -3.39
C ILE A 248 -13.76 17.63 -2.64
N CYS A 249 -14.73 17.09 -3.36
CA CYS A 249 -15.99 16.65 -2.82
C CYS A 249 -16.08 15.13 -2.89
N TRP A 250 -16.52 14.49 -1.81
CA TRP A 250 -16.88 13.09 -1.87
C TRP A 250 -18.18 12.92 -2.67
N SER A 251 -18.20 11.95 -3.59
CA SER A 251 -19.41 11.44 -4.23
C SER A 251 -19.44 9.92 -4.12
N PRO A 252 -20.57 9.30 -3.77
CA PRO A 252 -20.64 7.83 -3.74
C PRO A 252 -20.35 7.24 -5.12
N GLY A 253 -19.51 6.21 -5.14
CA GLY A 253 -19.30 5.35 -6.30
C GLY A 253 -20.52 4.46 -6.57
N HIS A 254 -20.70 4.05 -7.83
CA HIS A 254 -21.69 3.06 -8.28
C HIS A 254 -23.17 3.37 -7.97
N VAL A 255 -23.57 4.65 -7.95
CA VAL A 255 -24.97 5.05 -7.72
C VAL A 255 -25.64 5.78 -8.91
N GLY A 256 -25.18 5.57 -10.14
CA GLY A 256 -25.82 6.17 -11.32
C GLY A 256 -25.34 7.59 -11.67
N ILE A 257 -24.22 8.07 -11.13
CA ILE A 257 -23.67 9.38 -11.49
C ILE A 257 -22.84 9.23 -12.77
N PRO A 258 -23.25 9.80 -13.92
CA PRO A 258 -22.61 9.51 -15.21
C PRO A 258 -21.10 9.78 -15.25
N GLY A 259 -20.65 10.83 -14.54
CA GLY A 259 -19.23 11.18 -14.46
C GLY A 259 -18.40 10.21 -13.62
N SER A 260 -18.91 9.81 -12.45
CA SER A 260 -18.23 8.83 -11.57
C SER A 260 -18.22 7.44 -12.19
N GLU A 261 -19.35 6.97 -12.75
CA GLU A 261 -19.40 5.66 -13.41
C GLU A 261 -18.48 5.59 -14.63
N LYS A 262 -18.36 6.70 -15.37
CA LYS A 262 -17.41 6.77 -16.47
C LYS A 262 -15.96 6.81 -15.98
N ALA A 263 -15.68 7.47 -14.84
CA ALA A 263 -14.35 7.44 -14.21
C ALA A 263 -13.94 6.00 -13.88
N ASP A 264 -14.80 5.27 -13.17
CA ASP A 264 -14.61 3.86 -12.79
C ASP A 264 -14.39 2.96 -14.00
N ARG A 265 -15.23 3.07 -15.03
CA ARG A 265 -15.05 2.30 -16.25
C ARG A 265 -13.72 2.59 -16.93
N ILE A 266 -13.35 3.87 -17.04
CA ILE A 266 -12.10 4.28 -17.68
C ILE A 266 -10.88 3.86 -16.84
N ALA A 267 -10.97 3.86 -15.50
CA ALA A 267 -9.92 3.36 -14.62
C ALA A 267 -9.72 1.85 -14.83
N LYS A 268 -10.82 1.10 -14.96
CA LYS A 268 -10.80 -0.34 -15.29
C LYS A 268 -10.24 -0.66 -16.66
N GLU A 269 -10.48 0.19 -17.64
CA GLU A 269 -9.87 0.06 -18.97
C GLU A 269 -8.35 0.25 -18.93
N ALA A 270 -7.84 1.10 -18.03
CA ALA A 270 -6.40 1.33 -17.88
C ALA A 270 -5.64 0.05 -17.51
N MET A 271 -6.26 -0.82 -16.71
CA MET A 271 -5.67 -2.08 -16.24
C MET A 271 -5.47 -3.10 -17.37
N LYS A 272 -6.16 -2.93 -18.50
CA LYS A 272 -6.06 -3.81 -19.68
C LYS A 272 -4.95 -3.37 -20.66
N LYS A 273 -4.29 -2.24 -20.41
CA LYS A 273 -3.21 -1.74 -21.26
C LYS A 273 -1.96 -2.62 -21.13
N VAL A 274 -1.09 -2.54 -22.14
CA VAL A 274 0.22 -3.22 -22.14
C VAL A 274 0.98 -2.79 -20.89
N LYS A 275 1.47 -3.78 -20.13
CA LYS A 275 2.27 -3.56 -18.93
C LYS A 275 3.65 -3.06 -19.35
N PRO A 276 4.10 -1.87 -18.94
CA PRO A 276 5.49 -1.45 -19.12
C PRO A 276 6.48 -2.49 -18.56
N GLU A 277 7.70 -2.51 -19.10
CA GLU A 277 8.67 -3.57 -18.80
C GLU A 277 9.26 -3.53 -17.37
N GLN A 278 9.32 -2.36 -16.73
CA GLN A 278 9.97 -2.20 -15.42
C GLN A 278 9.01 -1.65 -14.37
N GLU A 279 8.70 -2.45 -13.35
CA GLU A 279 8.00 -2.02 -12.13
C GLU A 279 9.01 -1.68 -10.99
N PRO A 280 8.59 -0.93 -9.95
CA PRO A 280 7.27 -0.29 -9.76
C PRO A 280 7.22 1.17 -10.26
N TRP A 281 6.05 1.60 -10.77
CA TRP A 281 5.83 2.99 -11.24
C TRP A 281 5.38 3.95 -10.14
N VAL A 282 4.82 3.41 -9.08
CA VAL A 282 4.33 4.16 -7.91
C VAL A 282 5.16 3.74 -6.70
N PRO A 283 5.54 4.67 -5.80
CA PRO A 283 6.26 4.31 -4.58
C PRO A 283 5.52 3.23 -3.79
N ILE A 284 6.27 2.27 -3.25
CA ILE A 284 5.70 1.10 -2.58
C ILE A 284 5.11 1.51 -1.23
N SER A 285 3.87 1.12 -1.00
CA SER A 285 3.27 1.25 0.33
C SER A 285 3.89 0.22 1.28
N PHE A 286 4.15 0.63 2.52
CA PHE A 286 4.64 -0.31 3.54
C PHE A 286 3.67 -1.47 3.77
N THR A 287 2.38 -1.27 3.52
CA THR A 287 1.35 -2.32 3.59
C THR A 287 1.53 -3.35 2.46
N THR A 288 1.76 -2.93 1.22
CA THR A 288 2.08 -3.83 0.09
C THR A 288 3.29 -4.68 0.43
N PHE A 289 4.39 -4.03 0.82
CA PHE A 289 5.61 -4.72 1.22
C PHE A 289 5.37 -5.72 2.36
N LYS A 290 4.60 -5.31 3.38
CA LYS A 290 4.21 -6.16 4.51
C LYS A 290 3.44 -7.40 4.08
N MET A 291 2.57 -7.29 3.06
CA MET A 291 1.79 -8.39 2.51
C MET A 291 2.65 -9.37 1.73
N GLU A 292 3.56 -8.88 0.89
CA GLU A 292 4.44 -9.75 0.09
C GLU A 292 5.38 -10.58 0.98
N ILE A 293 5.98 -10.00 2.02
CA ILE A 293 6.80 -10.77 2.98
C ILE A 293 6.02 -11.91 3.65
N LYS A 294 4.72 -11.69 3.89
CA LYS A 294 3.88 -12.73 4.50
C LYS A 294 3.63 -13.91 3.57
N LYS A 295 3.78 -13.76 2.26
CA LYS A 295 3.59 -14.84 1.27
C LYS A 295 4.84 -15.71 1.12
N VAL A 296 6.03 -15.10 1.19
CA VAL A 296 7.33 -15.79 1.03
C VAL A 296 7.48 -16.99 1.97
N HIS A 297 7.23 -16.81 3.26
CA HIS A 297 7.47 -17.87 4.26
C HIS A 297 6.53 -19.09 4.11
N PRO A 298 5.20 -18.93 3.93
CA PRO A 298 4.32 -20.04 3.57
C PRO A 298 4.77 -20.80 2.31
N GLU A 299 5.22 -20.10 1.27
CA GLU A 299 5.65 -20.72 0.01
C GLU A 299 6.92 -21.54 0.20
N GLN A 300 7.89 -21.02 0.96
CA GLN A 300 9.09 -21.77 1.34
C GLN A 300 8.75 -23.02 2.16
N ILE A 301 7.80 -22.92 3.10
CA ILE A 301 7.33 -24.08 3.87
C ILE A 301 6.68 -25.11 2.94
N LYS A 302 5.83 -24.67 2.00
CA LYS A 302 5.18 -25.54 1.04
C LYS A 302 6.20 -26.26 0.15
N ALA A 303 7.15 -25.53 -0.42
CA ALA A 303 8.22 -26.08 -1.25
C ALA A 303 9.06 -27.12 -0.49
N ALA A 304 9.42 -26.84 0.76
CA ALA A 304 10.14 -27.79 1.61
C ALA A 304 9.32 -29.06 1.89
N MET A 305 8.01 -28.95 2.09
CA MET A 305 7.13 -30.10 2.31
C MET A 305 6.94 -30.95 1.05
N GLU A 306 6.92 -30.32 -0.13
CA GLU A 306 6.81 -31.01 -1.42
C GLU A 306 8.11 -31.73 -1.78
N GLY A 307 9.29 -31.12 -1.58
CA GLY A 307 10.58 -31.77 -1.78
C GLY A 307 10.77 -33.02 -0.91
N VAL A 308 10.33 -32.97 0.35
CA VAL A 308 10.38 -34.13 1.27
C VAL A 308 9.45 -35.27 0.84
N ARG A 309 8.37 -34.98 0.10
CA ARG A 309 7.50 -36.03 -0.47
C ARG A 309 8.16 -36.75 -1.65
N VAL A 310 8.89 -36.02 -2.50
CA VAL A 310 9.58 -36.59 -3.67
C VAL A 310 10.73 -37.52 -3.24
N ASP A 311 11.50 -37.14 -2.22
CA ASP A 311 12.59 -37.98 -1.70
C ASP A 311 12.11 -39.24 -0.98
N LYS A 312 10.89 -39.23 -0.44
CA LYS A 312 10.26 -40.42 0.16
C LYS A 312 9.66 -41.39 -0.85
N GLN A 313 9.40 -40.96 -2.08
CA GLN A 313 8.94 -41.83 -3.16
C GLN A 313 10.09 -42.48 -3.95
N LYS A 314 11.34 -42.07 -3.69
CA LYS A 314 12.56 -42.63 -4.29
C LYS A 314 13.31 -43.61 -3.37
N LYS A 315 12.72 -43.99 -2.24
CA LYS A 315 13.20 -45.05 -1.34
C LYS A 315 12.13 -46.12 -1.22
#